data_AF-A0A958B9A9-F1
#
_entry.id   AF-A0A958B9A9-F1
#
_cell.length_a   1.000
_cell.length_b   1.000
_cell.length_c   1.000
_cell.angle_alpha   90.00
_cell.angle_beta   90.00
_cell.angle_gamma   90.00
#
_symmetry.space_group_name_H-M   'P 1'
#
loop_
_entity.id
_entity.type
_entity.pdbx_description
1 polymer ?
#
loop_
_entity_poly.entity_id
_entity_poly.type
_entity_poly.pdbx_seq_one_letter_code
_entity_poly.pdbx_strand_id
1 'polypeptide(L)' 'MHEILQATYKDGHLILNKKLSSLMEGKTVNIIVLDTDAIETKKKRFLDFVSKQTVDLPEDYTFNRETLYER' A
#
# COMPACT_ATOMS: atom_id res chain seq x y z
N MET A 1 17.42 -14.14 1.71
CA MET A 1 15.97 -14.44 1.68
C MET A 1 15.27 -13.29 2.40
N HIS A 2 14.44 -12.52 1.70
CA HIS A 2 13.72 -11.39 2.27
C HIS A 2 12.24 -11.77 2.35
N GLU A 3 11.70 -11.86 3.56
CA GLU A 3 10.27 -12.17 3.81
C GLU A 3 9.64 -10.92 4.42
N ILE A 4 8.52 -10.47 3.86
CA ILE A 4 7.72 -9.39 4.45
C ILE A 4 6.80 -10.01 5.48
N LEU A 5 7.00 -9.66 6.75
CA LEU A 5 6.21 -10.18 7.86
C LEU A 5 5.21 -9.12 8.31
N GLN A 6 3.95 -9.53 8.42
CA GLN A 6 2.91 -8.68 8.97
C GLN A 6 2.97 -8.69 10.50
N ALA A 7 2.76 -7.52 11.08
CA ALA A 7 2.69 -7.35 12.52
C ALA A 7 1.62 -6.32 12.86
N THR A 8 1.02 -6.48 14.02
CA THR A 8 0.07 -5.53 14.58
C THR A 8 0.79 -4.68 15.63
N TYR A 9 0.66 -3.37 15.54
CA TYR A 9 1.09 -2.47 16.60
C TYR A 9 0.04 -2.44 17.71
N LYS A 10 0.42 -2.80 18.93
CA LYS A 10 -0.47 -2.79 20.09
C LYS A 10 0.31 -2.38 21.34
N ASP A 11 -0.16 -1.35 22.03
CA ASP A 11 0.38 -0.89 23.31
C ASP A 11 1.90 -0.59 23.29
N GLY A 12 2.43 -0.03 22.20
CA GLY A 12 3.87 0.22 22.06
C GLY A 12 4.68 -0.96 21.53
N HIS A 13 4.05 -2.13 21.37
CA HIS A 13 4.70 -3.36 20.95
C HIS A 13 4.31 -3.75 19.52
N LEU A 14 5.30 -4.23 18.76
CA LEU A 14 5.10 -4.82 17.44
C LEU A 14 4.91 -6.34 17.59
N ILE A 15 3.69 -6.82 17.39
CA ILE A 15 3.33 -8.23 17.54
C ILE A 15 3.24 -8.87 16.16
N LEU A 16 4.18 -9.76 15.83
CA LEU A 16 4.17 -10.49 14.56
C LEU A 16 2.96 -11.43 14.48
N ASN A 17 2.31 -11.48 13.32
CA ASN A 17 1.15 -12.35 13.08
C ASN A 17 1.55 -13.84 12.92
N LYS A 18 2.86 -14.14 12.85
CA LYS A 18 3.42 -15.49 12.70
C LYS A 18 4.64 -15.66 13.59
N LYS A 19 4.82 -16.87 14.12
CA LYS A 19 6.01 -17.23 14.91
C LYS A 19 7.25 -17.34 14.00
N LEU A 20 8.34 -16.73 14.43
CA LEU A 20 9.65 -16.87 13.76
C LEU A 20 10.23 -18.27 14.02
N SER A 21 11.05 -18.75 13.08
CA SER A 21 11.76 -20.03 13.22
C SER A 21 12.71 -20.00 14.41
N SER A 22 12.90 -21.14 15.09
CA SER A 22 13.93 -21.31 16.12
C SER A 22 15.35 -21.03 15.61
N LEU A 23 15.58 -21.14 14.29
CA LEU A 23 16.85 -20.78 13.64
C LEU A 23 17.17 -19.27 13.68
N MET A 24 16.20 -18.44 14.07
CA MET A 24 16.34 -16.99 14.22
C MET A 24 16.63 -16.56 15.67
N GLU A 25 16.64 -17.50 16.61
CA GLU A 25 16.88 -17.21 18.02
C GLU A 25 18.29 -16.61 18.22
N GLY A 26 18.36 -15.51 18.97
CA GLY A 26 19.61 -14.78 19.22
C GLY A 26 20.14 -13.91 18.06
N LYS A 27 19.43 -13.83 16.91
CA LYS A 27 19.85 -13.00 15.78
C LYS A 27 19.22 -11.61 15.81
N THR A 28 20.01 -10.60 15.47
CA THR A 28 19.52 -9.23 15.23
C THR A 28 18.92 -9.13 13.84
N VAL A 29 17.76 -8.48 13.72
CA VAL A 29 17.07 -8.25 12.46
C VAL A 29 16.76 -6.78 12.27
N ASN A 30 16.81 -6.30 11.03
CA ASN A 30 16.37 -4.95 10.67
C ASN A 30 14.88 -4.96 10.36
N ILE A 31 14.13 -4.02 10.93
CA ILE A 31 12.67 -3.92 10.78
C ILE A 31 12.35 -2.70 9.90
N ILE A 32 11.54 -2.90 8.87
CA ILE A 32 10.97 -1.82 8.05
C ILE A 32 9.48 -1.75 8.39
N VAL A 33 9.04 -0.64 8.96
CA VAL A 33 7.64 -0.42 9.32
C VAL A 33 6.94 0.32 8.19
N LEU A 34 5.88 -0.29 7.66
CA LEU A 34 5.04 0.28 6.63
C LEU A 34 3.61 0.37 7.17
N ASP A 35 3.05 1.58 7.19
CA ASP A 35 1.66 1.80 7.58
C ASP A 35 0.73 1.34 6.44
N THR A 36 0.07 0.20 6.65
CA THR A 36 -0.87 -0.40 5.70
C THR A 36 -2.24 0.30 5.70
N ASP A 37 -2.65 0.87 6.82
CA ASP A 37 -3.93 1.58 6.95
C ASP A 37 -3.89 2.87 6.14
N ALA A 38 -2.74 3.53 6.08
CA ALA A 38 -2.52 4.66 5.20
C ALA A 38 -2.72 4.31 3.72
N ILE A 39 -2.37 3.09 3.28
CA ILE A 39 -2.53 2.66 1.89
C ILE A 39 -3.99 2.39 1.56
N GLU A 40 -4.71 1.63 2.39
CA GLU A 40 -6.13 1.39 2.18
C GLU A 40 -6.95 2.69 2.27
N THR A 41 -6.62 3.56 3.23
CA THR A 41 -7.26 4.86 3.37
C THR A 41 -6.99 5.76 2.16
N LYS A 42 -5.75 5.79 1.63
CA LYS A 42 -5.42 6.53 0.41
C LYS A 42 -6.16 5.97 -0.80
N LYS A 43 -6.22 4.64 -0.94
CA LYS A 43 -6.96 3.97 -2.02
C LYS A 43 -8.45 4.29 -1.95
N LYS A 44 -9.05 4.24 -0.77
CA LYS A 44 -10.46 4.60 -0.54
C LYS A 44 -10.73 6.06 -0.89
N ARG A 45 -9.89 6.99 -0.40
CA ARG A 45 -9.97 8.42 -0.74
C ARG A 45 -9.85 8.68 -2.24
N PHE A 46 -8.96 7.96 -2.92
CA PHE A 46 -8.80 8.06 -4.37
C PHE A 46 -10.04 7.58 -5.11
N LEU A 47 -10.60 6.42 -4.73
CA LEU A 47 -11.82 5.91 -5.34
C LEU A 47 -13.03 6.81 -5.06
N ASP A 48 -13.13 7.38 -3.86
CA ASP A 48 -14.16 8.37 -3.51
C ASP A 48 -13.99 9.69 -4.29
N PHE A 49 -12.76 10.08 -4.60
CA PHE A 49 -12.49 11.24 -5.46
C PHE A 49 -12.92 10.98 -6.90
N VAL A 50 -12.53 9.83 -7.46
CA VAL A 50 -12.89 9.43 -8.83
C VAL A 50 -14.39 9.24 -8.98
N SER A 51 -15.08 8.66 -8.00
CA SER A 51 -16.53 8.45 -8.08
C SER A 51 -17.34 9.75 -8.04
N LYS A 52 -16.82 10.79 -7.38
CA LYS A 52 -17.41 12.15 -7.36
C LYS A 52 -17.07 12.97 -8.60
N GLN A 53 -15.98 12.61 -9.28
CA GLN A 53 -15.60 13.20 -10.56
C GLN A 53 -16.31 12.44 -11.66
N THR A 54 -17.55 12.82 -11.96
CA THR A 54 -18.19 12.42 -13.21
C THR A 54 -17.49 13.17 -14.33
N VAL A 55 -16.54 12.51 -14.98
CA VAL A 55 -15.91 13.05 -16.19
C VAL A 55 -16.90 12.79 -17.33
N ASP A 56 -17.56 13.86 -17.77
CA ASP A 56 -18.42 13.80 -18.94
C ASP A 56 -17.53 13.72 -20.17
N LEU A 57 -17.21 12.49 -20.58
CA LEU A 57 -16.39 12.23 -21.74
C LEU A 57 -17.29 12.32 -22.98
N PRO A 58 -16.88 13.06 -24.02
CA PRO A 58 -17.55 13.04 -25.31
C PRO A 58 -17.70 11.62 -25.85
N GLU A 59 -18.75 11.34 -26.62
CA GLU A 59 -18.97 10.02 -27.24
C GLU A 59 -17.81 9.60 -28.16
N ASP A 60 -17.06 10.56 -28.70
CA ASP A 60 -15.89 10.38 -29.56
C ASP A 60 -14.56 10.40 -28.78
N TYR A 61 -14.57 10.33 -27.45
CA TYR A 61 -13.35 10.32 -26.66
C TYR A 61 -12.49 9.08 -26.94
N THR A 62 -11.30 9.31 -27.50
CA THR A 62 -10.24 8.32 -27.60
C THR A 62 -9.08 8.69 -26.68
N PHE A 63 -8.75 7.81 -25.73
CA PHE A 63 -7.58 7.98 -24.89
C PHE A 63 -6.29 7.87 -25.73
N ASN A 64 -5.65 8.99 -26.03
CA ASN A 64 -4.35 9.01 -26.71
C ASN A 64 -3.21 8.98 -25.68
N ARG A 65 -2.47 7.87 -25.65
CA ARG A 65 -1.35 7.67 -24.73
C ARG A 65 -0.13 8.54 -25.07
N GLU A 66 -0.01 8.99 -26.32
CA GLU A 66 1.15 9.76 -26.80
C GLU A 66 1.20 11.17 -26.19
N THR A 67 0.05 11.79 -25.93
CA THR A 67 -0.04 13.14 -25.32
C THR A 67 0.34 13.18 -23.84
N LEU A 68 0.53 12.04 -23.19
CA LEU A 68 0.85 11.98 -21.75
C LEU A 68 2.31 12.37 -21.45
N TYR A 69 3.19 12.27 -22.44
CA TYR A 69 4.64 12.50 -22.31
C TYR A 69 5.11 13.86 -22.84
N GLU A 70 4.20 14.74 -23.28
CA GLU A 70 4.51 16.08 -23.78
C GLU A 70 4.60 17.16 -22.68
N ARG A 71 4.63 16.77 -21.39
CA ARG A 71 4.74 17.70 -20.25
C ARG A 71 6.02 17.53 -19.46
#